data_AF-A0A1V2QKS0-F1
#
_entry.id   AF-A0A1V2QKS0-F1
#
_cell.length_a   1.000
_cell.length_b   1.000
_cell.length_c   1.000
_cell.angle_alpha   90.00
_cell.angle_beta   90.00
_cell.angle_gamma   90.00
#
_symmetry.space_group_name_H-M   'P 1'
#
loop_
_entity.id
_entity.type
_entity.pdbx_description
1 polymer ?
#
loop_
_entity_poly.entity_id
_entity_poly.type
_entity_poly.pdbx_seq_one_letter_code
_entity_poly.pdbx_strand_id
1 'polypeptide(L)'
;MKTLLVLIALATRLALHRRPGGGGTPTVPGGRRPSQQHGTVDASAGVSSAQNTTGEFAQRGRPAESGGGTNGDGGDGTGRPEGEGEDSGTGSSRPEWLDNLQEGNEFNRRREPYYEDQGGANEVHVEPRTEHNQYRRVDSYVPGEEIVSRKYTQLSEIQEGTAVGYLREFVNHYNSGTVIADTPTNRRDLGDEQIGQPMSGDLILEVPVQRGDPPVPRAILEEAERLNITIRDENGRIYELPE
;
A
#
# COMPACT_ATOMS: atom_id res chain seq x y z
N MET A 1 -29.74 -22.99 44.46
CA MET A 1 -30.88 -22.06 44.37
C MET A 1 -30.34 -20.73 43.87
N LYS A 2 -30.81 -20.27 42.69
CA LYS A 2 -31.03 -18.87 42.24
C LYS A 2 -29.89 -17.86 42.53
N THR A 3 -29.32 -17.10 41.59
CA THR A 3 -29.85 -16.57 40.32
C THR A 3 -28.73 -15.90 39.54
N LEU A 4 -28.80 -16.04 38.22
CA LEU A 4 -28.14 -15.27 37.17
C LEU A 4 -28.59 -13.79 37.22
N LEU A 5 -27.72 -12.83 36.97
CA LEU A 5 -28.11 -11.47 36.58
C LEU A 5 -27.12 -10.91 35.55
N VAL A 6 -27.54 -11.03 34.28
CA VAL A 6 -26.98 -10.36 33.12
C VAL A 6 -27.61 -8.97 33.06
N LEU A 7 -26.80 -7.91 33.01
CA LEU A 7 -27.29 -6.55 32.75
C LEU A 7 -27.07 -6.20 31.28
N ILE A 8 -28.18 -6.20 30.55
CA ILE A 8 -28.34 -5.64 29.21
C ILE A 8 -28.58 -4.13 29.38
N ALA A 9 -27.74 -3.28 28.79
CA ALA A 9 -28.02 -1.86 28.63
C ALA A 9 -28.56 -1.60 27.22
N LEU A 10 -29.87 -1.39 27.14
CA LEU A 10 -30.64 -1.10 25.94
C LEU A 10 -30.60 0.41 25.69
N ALA A 11 -30.26 0.81 24.45
CA ALA A 11 -30.35 2.19 23.98
C ALA A 11 -31.81 2.63 23.80
N THR A 12 -32.13 3.89 24.07
CA THR A 12 -33.26 4.59 23.41
C THR A 12 -33.13 6.13 23.43
N ARG A 13 -33.10 6.67 22.21
CA ARG A 13 -33.51 7.99 21.65
C ARG A 13 -33.92 9.15 22.56
N LEU A 14 -33.54 10.37 22.14
CA LEU A 14 -34.53 11.42 21.82
C LEU A 14 -34.00 12.49 20.84
N ALA A 15 -34.79 12.77 19.81
CA ALA A 15 -34.60 13.85 18.84
C ALA A 15 -35.57 15.01 19.10
N LEU A 16 -35.30 16.14 18.42
CA LEU A 16 -36.01 17.43 18.32
C LEU A 16 -35.60 18.51 19.33
N HIS A 17 -35.15 19.68 18.82
CA HIS A 17 -36.00 20.88 18.67
C HIS A 17 -35.34 21.98 17.78
N ARG A 18 -36.11 22.37 16.75
CA ARG A 18 -36.39 23.71 16.15
C ARG A 18 -35.28 24.71 15.70
N ARG A 19 -35.44 25.12 14.43
CA ARG A 19 -34.99 26.38 13.77
C ARG A 19 -35.72 27.64 14.28
N PRO A 20 -35.12 28.84 14.08
CA PRO A 20 -35.63 29.88 13.15
C PRO A 20 -34.47 30.37 12.22
N GLY A 21 -34.58 31.07 11.08
CA GLY A 21 -35.63 31.83 10.40
C GLY A 21 -35.08 33.20 9.94
N GLY A 22 -34.92 33.42 8.62
CA GLY A 22 -34.65 34.73 7.96
C GLY A 22 -33.15 35.06 7.73
N GLY A 23 -32.67 35.64 6.63
CA GLY A 23 -33.24 36.24 5.43
C GLY A 23 -32.20 37.24 4.88
N GLY A 24 -31.86 37.20 3.58
CA GLY A 24 -30.96 38.20 2.98
C GLY A 24 -30.24 37.74 1.71
N THR A 25 -30.86 37.98 0.55
CA THR A 25 -30.22 38.01 -0.77
C THR A 25 -29.39 39.30 -0.92
N PRO A 26 -28.33 39.27 -1.74
CA PRO A 26 -28.39 40.12 -2.93
C PRO A 26 -27.90 39.42 -4.21
N THR A 27 -28.66 39.68 -5.27
CA THR A 27 -28.37 39.44 -6.69
C THR A 27 -27.30 40.41 -7.18
N VAL A 28 -26.43 39.99 -8.12
CA VAL A 28 -25.94 40.75 -9.31
C VAL A 28 -25.02 39.83 -10.15
N PRO A 29 -24.91 40.02 -11.50
CA PRO A 29 -25.13 38.94 -12.45
C PRO A 29 -23.95 38.62 -13.39
N GLY A 30 -24.06 37.46 -14.06
CA GLY A 30 -23.83 37.34 -15.50
C GLY A 30 -22.53 36.66 -15.97
N GLY A 31 -22.68 35.52 -16.65
CA GLY A 31 -21.91 35.26 -17.88
C GLY A 31 -21.20 33.91 -18.02
N ARG A 32 -21.78 33.05 -18.86
CA ARG A 32 -21.16 32.07 -19.80
C ARG A 32 -20.70 30.70 -19.26
N ARG A 33 -21.57 29.70 -19.42
CA ARG A 33 -21.26 28.36 -20.01
C ARG A 33 -21.12 28.53 -21.54
N PRO A 34 -20.36 27.73 -22.32
CA PRO A 34 -20.24 26.26 -22.31
C PRO A 34 -18.75 25.79 -22.38
N SER A 35 -18.34 24.52 -22.34
CA SER A 35 -18.86 23.30 -22.94
C SER A 35 -18.37 22.06 -22.17
N GLN A 36 -19.16 20.98 -22.21
CA GLN A 36 -18.76 19.66 -21.79
C GLN A 36 -17.70 19.13 -22.76
N GLN A 37 -16.49 18.91 -22.26
CA GLN A 37 -15.56 17.95 -22.87
C GLN A 37 -15.75 16.62 -22.14
N HIS A 38 -16.26 15.65 -22.87
CA HIS A 38 -16.11 14.23 -22.56
C HIS A 38 -14.60 13.92 -22.62
N GLY A 39 -13.93 14.06 -21.47
CA GLY A 39 -12.63 13.43 -21.26
C GLY A 39 -12.90 11.98 -20.90
N THR A 40 -12.57 11.07 -21.81
CA THR A 40 -12.42 9.65 -21.49
C THR A 40 -11.39 9.55 -20.37
N VAL A 41 -11.84 9.24 -19.16
CA VAL A 41 -10.97 8.83 -18.06
C VAL A 41 -10.35 7.51 -18.48
N ASP A 42 -9.09 7.57 -18.90
CA ASP A 42 -8.26 6.40 -19.07
C ASP A 42 -7.91 5.89 -17.66
N ALA A 43 -8.63 4.86 -17.21
CA ALA A 43 -8.47 4.23 -15.90
C ALA A 43 -7.18 3.38 -15.78
N SER A 44 -6.17 3.66 -16.61
CA SER A 44 -4.89 2.95 -16.61
C SER A 44 -3.69 3.79 -16.13
N ALA A 45 -3.88 5.08 -15.84
CA ALA A 45 -2.81 5.98 -15.42
C ALA A 45 -2.79 6.22 -13.90
N GLY A 46 -2.28 5.24 -13.15
CA GLY A 46 -2.10 5.33 -11.70
C GLY A 46 -1.19 4.22 -11.17
N VAL A 47 -0.08 3.97 -11.87
CA VAL A 47 0.88 2.89 -11.62
C VAL A 47 1.36 2.87 -10.16
N SER A 48 0.95 1.82 -9.44
CA SER A 48 1.61 1.16 -8.31
C SER A 48 2.46 2.06 -7.40
N SER A 49 1.83 2.66 -6.39
CA SER A 49 2.54 3.30 -5.29
C SER A 49 3.29 2.26 -4.43
N ALA A 50 4.45 2.67 -3.92
CA ALA A 50 5.37 1.97 -3.03
C ALA A 50 6.33 0.90 -3.62
N GLN A 51 5.98 0.16 -4.67
CA GLN A 51 6.91 -0.87 -5.20
C GLN A 51 7.99 -0.32 -6.15
N ASN A 52 7.75 0.82 -6.81
CA ASN A 52 8.70 1.42 -7.74
C ASN A 52 9.91 2.07 -7.06
N THR A 53 9.79 2.54 -5.81
CA THR A 53 10.93 3.09 -5.06
C THR A 53 11.94 2.00 -4.68
N THR A 54 11.50 0.76 -4.42
CA THR A 54 12.39 -0.32 -3.97
C THR A 54 13.19 -0.96 -5.11
N GLY A 55 12.69 -0.90 -6.35
CA GLY A 55 13.42 -1.41 -7.52
C GLY A 55 14.76 -0.70 -7.78
N GLU A 56 14.89 0.58 -7.38
CA GLU A 56 16.10 1.37 -7.55
C GLU A 56 17.19 1.06 -6.51
N PHE A 57 16.80 0.56 -5.32
CA PHE A 57 17.75 0.18 -4.26
C PHE A 57 18.33 -1.22 -4.49
N ALA A 58 17.56 -2.16 -5.04
CA ALA A 58 18.04 -3.51 -5.34
C ALA A 58 19.18 -3.53 -6.39
N GLN A 59 19.26 -2.53 -7.27
CA GLN A 59 20.31 -2.43 -8.30
C GLN A 59 21.63 -1.86 -7.75
N ARG A 60 21.62 -1.15 -6.61
CA ARG A 60 22.81 -0.54 -6.01
C ARG A 60 23.65 -1.49 -5.15
N GLY A 61 23.18 -2.72 -4.91
CA GLY A 61 23.83 -3.70 -4.02
C GLY A 61 24.70 -4.77 -4.69
N ARG A 62 24.96 -4.71 -5.99
CA ARG A 62 25.85 -5.70 -6.65
C ARG A 62 27.32 -5.31 -6.45
N PRO A 63 28.16 -6.11 -5.77
CA PRO A 63 29.60 -5.89 -5.78
C PRO A 63 30.14 -6.11 -7.19
N ALA A 64 30.93 -5.16 -7.67
CA ALA A 64 31.69 -5.28 -8.90
C ALA A 64 32.76 -6.36 -8.72
N GLU A 65 32.57 -7.54 -9.32
CA GLU A 65 33.64 -8.51 -9.46
C GLU A 65 34.66 -8.00 -10.49
N SER A 66 35.73 -7.40 -9.97
CA SER A 66 36.97 -7.18 -10.68
C SER A 66 37.76 -8.49 -10.74
N GLY A 67 37.82 -9.12 -11.91
CA GLY A 67 38.69 -10.26 -12.19
C GLY A 67 39.34 -10.09 -13.56
N GLY A 68 40.59 -9.64 -13.58
CA GLY A 68 41.44 -9.57 -14.76
C GLY A 68 42.29 -10.83 -14.94
N GLY A 69 42.71 -11.10 -16.19
CA GLY A 69 43.67 -12.15 -16.59
C GLY A 69 43.35 -12.71 -17.99
N THR A 70 43.69 -12.02 -19.09
CA THR A 70 44.92 -12.11 -19.93
C THR A 70 45.00 -13.27 -20.94
N ASN A 71 45.28 -12.85 -22.19
CA ASN A 71 46.05 -13.47 -23.28
C ASN A 71 45.40 -14.48 -24.25
N GLY A 72 45.53 -14.16 -25.56
CA GLY A 72 46.02 -15.13 -26.55
C GLY A 72 45.24 -15.29 -27.84
N ASP A 73 45.53 -14.41 -28.81
CA ASP A 73 45.63 -14.59 -30.27
C ASP A 73 45.36 -15.98 -30.92
N GLY A 74 44.67 -15.95 -32.09
CA GLY A 74 44.95 -16.84 -33.21
C GLY A 74 43.79 -17.69 -33.77
N GLY A 75 43.42 -17.42 -35.02
CA GLY A 75 43.33 -18.49 -36.03
C GLY A 75 41.95 -18.98 -36.48
N ASP A 76 41.66 -18.66 -37.75
CA ASP A 76 40.73 -19.27 -38.71
C ASP A 76 40.62 -20.81 -38.66
N GLY A 77 39.42 -21.34 -38.94
CA GLY A 77 39.17 -22.78 -38.94
C GLY A 77 37.70 -23.17 -39.17
N THR A 78 37.34 -23.31 -40.44
CA THR A 78 36.11 -23.94 -40.95
C THR A 78 35.76 -25.28 -40.28
N GLY A 79 34.49 -25.48 -39.91
CA GLY A 79 33.94 -26.79 -39.52
C GLY A 79 32.44 -26.80 -39.27
N ARG A 80 31.67 -27.36 -40.23
CA ARG A 80 30.27 -27.81 -40.10
C ARG A 80 30.29 -29.26 -39.59
N PRO A 81 29.43 -29.63 -38.63
CA PRO A 81 28.26 -30.49 -38.94
C PRO A 81 26.99 -29.94 -38.26
N GLU A 82 25.88 -29.72 -38.97
CA GLU A 82 24.76 -30.67 -39.04
C GLU A 82 24.48 -31.41 -37.73
N GLY A 83 23.55 -30.85 -36.96
CA GLY A 83 22.95 -31.42 -35.76
C GLY A 83 21.59 -30.76 -35.53
N GLU A 84 20.55 -31.43 -36.04
CA GLU A 84 19.21 -31.58 -35.45
C GLU A 84 18.64 -30.34 -34.72
N GLY A 85 17.79 -29.61 -35.46
CA GLY A 85 16.91 -28.61 -34.87
C GLY A 85 15.83 -29.26 -34.03
N GLU A 86 16.07 -29.36 -32.72
CA GLU A 86 15.01 -29.36 -31.73
C GLU A 86 14.63 -27.91 -31.43
N ASP A 87 13.60 -27.44 -32.17
CA ASP A 87 12.81 -26.27 -31.83
C ASP A 87 12.13 -26.50 -30.46
N SER A 88 12.82 -26.12 -29.40
CA SER A 88 12.23 -25.91 -28.08
C SER A 88 11.97 -24.42 -27.87
N GLY A 89 11.08 -23.87 -28.69
CA GLY A 89 10.33 -22.69 -28.31
C GLY A 89 9.52 -22.99 -27.03
N THR A 90 10.07 -22.66 -25.86
CA THR A 90 9.31 -22.34 -24.64
C THR A 90 10.20 -21.55 -23.70
N GLY A 91 9.74 -20.37 -23.30
CA GLY A 91 10.35 -19.60 -22.22
C GLY A 91 10.86 -18.24 -22.65
N SER A 92 9.99 -17.39 -23.21
CA SER A 92 10.08 -15.98 -22.81
C SER A 92 9.71 -15.93 -21.33
N SER A 93 10.66 -16.32 -20.47
CA SER A 93 10.52 -16.17 -19.03
C SER A 93 10.42 -14.66 -18.82
N ARG A 94 9.23 -14.20 -18.44
CA ARG A 94 9.06 -12.84 -17.96
C ARG A 94 10.15 -12.59 -16.91
N PRO A 95 10.80 -11.41 -16.93
CA PRO A 95 11.78 -11.10 -15.90
C PRO A 95 11.16 -11.22 -14.50
N GLU A 96 11.88 -11.80 -13.55
CA GLU A 96 11.42 -12.02 -12.16
C GLU A 96 10.82 -10.76 -11.51
N TRP A 97 11.40 -9.58 -11.78
CA TRP A 97 10.88 -8.32 -11.26
C TRP A 97 9.46 -8.00 -11.74
N LEU A 98 9.08 -8.44 -12.94
CA LEU A 98 7.76 -8.25 -13.52
C LEU A 98 6.74 -9.16 -12.84
N ASP A 99 7.15 -10.37 -12.45
CA ASP A 99 6.28 -11.31 -11.74
C ASP A 99 6.06 -10.82 -10.30
N ASN A 100 7.11 -10.37 -9.60
CA ASN A 100 6.99 -9.75 -8.27
C ASN A 100 6.07 -8.51 -8.24
N LEU A 101 6.10 -7.70 -9.30
CA LEU A 101 5.21 -6.54 -9.46
C LEU A 101 3.76 -6.97 -9.68
N GLN A 102 3.52 -8.00 -10.50
CA GLN A 102 2.17 -8.54 -10.72
C GLN A 102 1.61 -9.13 -9.44
N GLU A 103 2.37 -9.97 -8.72
CA GLU A 103 1.92 -10.59 -7.48
C GLU A 103 1.63 -9.56 -6.39
N GLY A 104 2.44 -8.49 -6.30
CA GLY A 104 2.16 -7.38 -5.39
C GLY A 104 0.88 -6.64 -5.72
N ASN A 105 0.64 -6.32 -6.99
CA ASN A 105 -0.59 -5.68 -7.44
C ASN A 105 -1.82 -6.59 -7.23
N GLU A 106 -1.66 -7.91 -7.42
CA GLU A 106 -2.71 -8.89 -7.13
C GLU A 106 -3.00 -9.01 -5.63
N PHE A 107 -1.96 -9.00 -4.79
CA PHE A 107 -2.11 -8.95 -3.34
C PHE A 107 -2.91 -7.72 -2.91
N ASN A 108 -2.58 -6.54 -3.44
CA ASN A 108 -3.32 -5.30 -3.19
C ASN A 108 -4.81 -5.45 -3.56
N ARG A 109 -5.07 -5.88 -4.80
CA ARG A 109 -6.43 -6.06 -5.34
C ARG A 109 -7.27 -7.06 -4.54
N ARG A 110 -6.66 -8.16 -4.07
CA ARG A 110 -7.36 -9.16 -3.25
C ARG A 110 -7.73 -8.63 -1.86
N ARG A 111 -6.94 -7.69 -1.33
CA ARG A 111 -7.14 -7.13 0.01
C ARG A 111 -8.04 -5.90 0.02
N GLU A 112 -8.22 -5.21 -1.10
CA GLU A 112 -9.11 -4.04 -1.21
C GLU A 112 -10.54 -4.31 -0.70
N PRO A 113 -11.26 -5.39 -1.10
CA PRO A 113 -12.62 -5.64 -0.62
C PRO A 113 -12.71 -5.87 0.90
N TYR A 114 -11.68 -6.46 1.51
CA TYR A 114 -11.65 -6.68 2.96
C TYR A 114 -11.80 -5.37 3.72
N TYR A 115 -11.16 -4.30 3.25
CA TYR A 115 -11.22 -2.99 3.89
C TYR A 115 -12.48 -2.20 3.53
N GLU A 116 -12.99 -2.34 2.31
CA GLU A 116 -14.26 -1.75 1.89
C GLU A 116 -15.44 -2.32 2.68
N ASP A 117 -15.45 -3.64 2.92
CA ASP A 117 -16.50 -4.32 3.68
C ASP A 117 -16.53 -3.87 5.16
N GLN A 118 -15.45 -3.27 5.66
CA GLN A 118 -15.35 -2.68 7.00
C GLN A 118 -15.69 -1.18 7.02
N GLY A 119 -16.17 -0.62 5.90
CA GLY A 119 -16.43 0.81 5.78
C GLY A 119 -15.17 1.66 5.62
N GLY A 120 -14.04 1.04 5.28
CA GLY A 120 -12.81 1.73 4.92
C GLY A 120 -12.75 2.14 3.45
N ALA A 121 -11.67 2.81 3.10
CA ALA A 121 -11.32 3.16 1.73
C ALA A 121 -9.92 2.66 1.37
N ASN A 122 -9.71 2.42 0.09
CA ASN A 122 -8.42 2.04 -0.47
C ASN A 122 -7.76 3.24 -1.16
N GLU A 123 -6.43 3.21 -1.24
CA GLU A 123 -5.66 4.22 -1.95
C GLU A 123 -5.99 5.66 -1.50
N VAL A 124 -5.99 5.90 -0.18
CA VAL A 124 -6.40 7.19 0.40
C VAL A 124 -5.28 8.21 0.27
N HIS A 125 -5.58 9.32 -0.41
CA HIS A 125 -4.61 10.40 -0.61
C HIS A 125 -4.46 11.25 0.65
N VAL A 126 -3.24 11.65 0.97
CA VAL A 126 -2.92 12.40 2.19
C VAL A 126 -2.04 13.61 1.94
N GLU A 127 -2.15 14.60 2.81
CA GLU A 127 -1.29 15.77 2.88
C GLU A 127 -0.06 15.51 3.79
N PRO A 128 1.05 16.24 3.60
CA PRO A 128 1.29 17.19 2.52
C PRO A 128 1.59 16.49 1.19
N ARG A 129 1.37 17.21 0.09
CA ARG A 129 1.94 16.83 -1.21
C ARG A 129 3.46 16.76 -1.17
N THR A 130 4.02 15.92 -2.02
CA THR A 130 5.46 15.80 -2.28
C THR A 130 6.00 17.08 -2.92
N GLU A 131 7.33 17.20 -3.00
CA GLU A 131 8.02 18.29 -3.71
C GLU A 131 7.61 18.40 -5.20
N HIS A 132 7.13 17.30 -5.78
CA HIS A 132 6.61 17.24 -7.15
C HIS A 132 5.10 17.49 -7.24
N ASN A 133 4.50 18.04 -6.17
CA ASN A 133 3.07 18.37 -6.08
C ASN A 133 2.14 17.13 -6.22
N GLN A 134 2.63 15.94 -5.87
CA GLN A 134 1.86 14.70 -5.88
C GLN A 134 1.39 14.34 -4.47
N TYR A 135 0.20 13.77 -4.35
CA TYR A 135 -0.25 13.22 -3.08
C TYR A 135 0.48 11.93 -2.76
N ARG A 136 0.83 11.76 -1.48
CA ARG A 136 1.12 10.42 -0.95
C ARG A 136 -0.18 9.65 -0.75
N ARG A 137 -0.07 8.34 -0.64
CA ARG A 137 -1.23 7.45 -0.60
C ARG A 137 -1.00 6.26 0.31
N VAL A 138 -1.90 6.09 1.27
CA VAL A 138 -1.92 4.89 2.11
C VAL A 138 -2.76 3.81 1.41
N ASP A 139 -2.37 2.54 1.58
CA ASP A 139 -2.96 1.46 0.79
C ASP A 139 -4.42 1.20 1.16
N SER A 140 -4.73 1.22 2.46
CA SER A 140 -6.10 1.19 2.99
C SER A 140 -6.23 1.98 4.30
N TYR A 141 -7.42 2.51 4.57
CA TYR A 141 -7.74 3.22 5.80
C TYR A 141 -9.18 2.92 6.24
N VAL A 142 -9.34 2.46 7.49
CA VAL A 142 -10.62 2.28 8.16
C VAL A 142 -10.72 3.36 9.25
N PRO A 143 -11.62 4.35 9.10
CA PRO A 143 -11.65 5.52 9.99
C PRO A 143 -11.77 5.19 11.48
N GLY A 144 -10.75 5.58 12.26
CA GLY A 144 -10.73 5.36 13.70
C GLY A 144 -10.26 3.97 14.14
N GLU A 145 -9.99 3.08 13.18
CA GLU A 145 -9.64 1.68 13.44
C GLU A 145 -8.23 1.37 12.94
N GLU A 146 -7.99 1.42 11.62
CA GLU A 146 -6.74 0.95 11.03
C GLU A 146 -6.23 1.88 9.93
N ILE A 147 -4.92 2.15 9.94
CA ILE A 147 -4.17 2.75 8.85
C ILE A 147 -3.23 1.65 8.33
N VAL A 148 -3.33 1.28 7.05
CA VAL A 148 -2.73 0.05 6.54
C VAL A 148 -1.74 0.33 5.40
N SER A 149 -0.53 -0.18 5.56
CA SER A 149 0.47 -0.28 4.49
C SER A 149 0.66 -1.75 4.15
N ARG A 150 0.60 -2.10 2.87
CA ARG A 150 0.74 -3.47 2.36
C ARG A 150 2.13 -3.68 1.78
N LYS A 151 2.77 -4.80 2.08
CA LYS A 151 4.03 -5.22 1.46
C LYS A 151 3.97 -6.70 1.14
N TYR A 152 3.95 -7.00 -0.16
CA TYR A 152 4.01 -8.38 -0.63
C TYR A 152 5.45 -8.90 -0.57
N THR A 153 5.83 -9.46 0.57
CA THR A 153 7.20 -9.93 0.84
C THR A 153 7.21 -10.95 1.99
N GLN A 154 8.09 -11.96 1.87
CA GLN A 154 8.51 -12.78 2.99
C GLN A 154 9.60 -12.02 3.75
N LEU A 155 9.28 -11.51 4.94
CA LEU A 155 10.15 -10.63 5.72
C LEU A 155 11.48 -11.29 6.11
N SER A 156 11.49 -12.62 6.23
CA SER A 156 12.68 -13.41 6.51
C SER A 156 13.58 -13.67 5.28
N GLU A 157 13.09 -13.39 4.07
CA GLU A 157 13.82 -13.58 2.82
C GLU A 157 14.49 -12.29 2.32
N ILE A 158 14.22 -11.15 2.96
CA ILE A 158 14.84 -9.85 2.64
C ILE A 158 15.84 -9.41 3.71
N GLN A 159 16.68 -8.44 3.37
CA GLN A 159 17.58 -7.85 4.34
C GLN A 159 16.79 -7.16 5.46
N GLU A 160 17.17 -7.38 6.71
CA GLU A 160 16.51 -6.78 7.88
C GLU A 160 16.42 -5.25 7.76
N GLY A 161 17.49 -4.60 7.28
CA GLY A 161 17.51 -3.15 7.06
C GLY A 161 16.46 -2.66 6.05
N THR A 162 16.11 -3.48 5.06
CA THR A 162 15.03 -3.18 4.10
C THR A 162 13.67 -3.22 4.77
N ALA A 163 13.39 -4.28 5.55
CA ALA A 163 12.13 -4.41 6.29
C ALA A 163 11.96 -3.31 7.34
N VAL A 164 13.01 -3.00 8.10
CA VAL A 164 13.07 -1.87 9.04
C VAL A 164 12.83 -0.54 8.30
N GLY A 165 13.37 -0.40 7.09
CA GLY A 165 13.09 0.73 6.20
C GLY A 165 11.60 0.90 5.95
N TYR A 166 10.88 -0.17 5.60
CA TYR A 166 9.43 -0.13 5.40
C TYR A 166 8.67 0.39 6.63
N LEU A 167 9.02 -0.09 7.83
CA LEU A 167 8.37 0.34 9.08
C LEU A 167 8.59 1.84 9.35
N ARG A 168 9.82 2.32 9.16
CA ARG A 168 10.17 3.74 9.36
C ARG A 168 9.51 4.66 8.34
N GLU A 169 9.53 4.27 7.08
CA GLU A 169 8.84 5.01 6.01
C GLU A 169 7.34 5.08 6.28
N PHE A 170 6.75 3.99 6.80
CA PHE A 170 5.34 3.95 7.12
C PHE A 170 4.97 5.03 8.15
N VAL A 171 5.62 5.09 9.31
CA VAL A 171 5.35 6.10 10.34
C VAL A 171 5.67 7.52 9.87
N ASN A 172 6.75 7.67 9.08
CA ASN A 172 7.14 8.97 8.55
C ASN A 172 6.08 9.55 7.60
N HIS A 173 5.37 8.70 6.87
CA HIS A 173 4.40 9.14 5.86
C HIS A 173 2.97 9.12 6.36
N TYR A 174 2.61 8.14 7.19
CA TYR A 174 1.22 7.78 7.48
C TYR A 174 0.98 7.55 8.98
N ASN A 175 1.52 8.42 9.84
CA ASN A 175 1.19 8.35 11.27
C ASN A 175 -0.26 8.78 11.54
N SER A 176 -0.77 8.35 12.70
CA SER A 176 -1.95 8.98 13.30
C SER A 176 -1.70 10.49 13.43
N GLY A 177 -2.56 11.29 12.81
CA GLY A 177 -2.38 12.74 12.66
C GLY A 177 -2.17 13.21 11.21
N THR A 178 -1.75 12.33 10.30
CA THR A 178 -1.62 12.66 8.87
C THR A 178 -2.99 13.06 8.28
N VAL A 179 -3.07 14.20 7.60
CA VAL A 179 -4.34 14.78 7.14
C VAL A 179 -4.83 14.14 5.84
N ILE A 180 -6.12 13.78 5.80
CA ILE A 180 -6.80 13.26 4.62
C ILE A 180 -6.97 14.38 3.59
N ALA A 181 -6.43 14.19 2.39
CA ALA A 181 -6.47 15.19 1.34
C ALA A 181 -7.88 15.35 0.75
N ASP A 182 -8.19 16.57 0.30
CA ASP A 182 -9.41 16.85 -0.45
C ASP A 182 -9.26 16.43 -1.92
N THR A 183 -9.71 15.20 -2.22
CA THR A 183 -9.75 14.68 -3.59
C THR A 183 -11.15 14.13 -3.90
N PRO A 184 -11.57 14.12 -5.18
CA PRO A 184 -12.85 13.51 -5.57
C PRO A 184 -12.98 12.04 -5.15
N THR A 185 -11.87 11.28 -5.21
CA THR A 185 -11.83 9.87 -4.81
C THR A 185 -12.02 9.74 -3.30
N ASN A 186 -11.26 10.48 -2.49
CA ASN A 186 -11.42 10.43 -1.03
C ASN A 186 -12.84 10.82 -0.60
N ARG A 187 -13.44 11.87 -1.20
CA ARG A 187 -14.83 12.27 -0.90
C ARG A 187 -15.84 11.16 -1.22
N ARG A 188 -15.65 10.48 -2.35
CA ARG A 188 -16.52 9.37 -2.78
C ARG A 188 -16.44 8.19 -1.81
N ASP A 189 -15.23 7.84 -1.36
CA ASP A 189 -14.98 6.60 -0.63
C ASP A 189 -15.10 6.76 0.89
N LEU A 190 -14.72 7.91 1.44
CA LEU A 190 -14.70 8.17 2.90
C LEU A 190 -15.82 9.10 3.38
N GLY A 191 -16.51 9.80 2.48
CA GLY A 191 -17.46 10.85 2.84
C GLY A 191 -16.81 12.22 3.09
N ASP A 192 -17.63 13.27 3.02
CA ASP A 192 -17.17 14.66 3.17
C ASP A 192 -16.69 14.97 4.60
N GLU A 193 -17.20 14.24 5.59
CA GLU A 193 -16.89 14.44 7.01
C GLU A 193 -15.46 14.01 7.39
N GLN A 194 -14.84 13.16 6.57
CA GLN A 194 -13.46 12.70 6.76
C GLN A 194 -12.43 13.64 6.12
N ILE A 195 -12.85 14.46 5.16
CA ILE A 195 -11.92 15.29 4.39
C ILE A 195 -11.32 16.40 5.25
N GLY A 196 -9.98 16.54 5.18
CA GLY A 196 -9.23 17.50 5.99
C GLY A 196 -9.09 17.10 7.46
N GLN A 197 -9.63 15.96 7.88
CA GLN A 197 -9.42 15.43 9.22
C GLN A 197 -8.08 14.68 9.29
N PRO A 198 -7.42 14.66 10.46
CA PRO A 198 -6.32 13.75 10.70
C PRO A 198 -6.81 12.30 10.67
N MET A 199 -6.05 11.42 10.02
CA MET A 199 -6.24 9.98 10.17
C MET A 199 -6.00 9.57 11.61
N SER A 200 -6.79 8.60 12.07
CA SER A 200 -6.65 7.98 13.38
C SER A 200 -6.88 6.49 13.27
N GLY A 201 -6.06 5.70 13.94
CA GLY A 201 -6.16 4.25 13.97
C GLY A 201 -4.81 3.60 14.25
N ASP A 202 -4.83 2.29 14.42
CA ASP A 202 -3.63 1.48 14.60
C ASP A 202 -2.87 1.35 13.28
N LEU A 203 -1.54 1.40 13.35
CA LEU A 203 -0.67 1.22 12.18
C LEU A 203 -0.50 -0.27 11.92
N ILE A 204 -0.96 -0.73 10.75
CA ILE A 204 -0.86 -2.13 10.35
C ILE A 204 0.06 -2.27 9.13
N LEU A 205 1.19 -2.96 9.31
CA LEU A 205 1.95 -3.46 8.16
C LEU A 205 1.36 -4.82 7.78
N GLU A 206 0.57 -4.84 6.71
CA GLU A 206 -0.05 -6.05 6.20
C GLU A 206 0.89 -6.75 5.19
N VAL A 207 1.14 -8.03 5.42
CA VAL A 207 2.07 -8.88 4.64
C VAL A 207 1.38 -10.17 4.19
N PRO A 208 1.93 -10.93 3.23
CA PRO A 208 1.47 -12.29 2.97
C PRO A 208 1.75 -13.19 4.19
N VAL A 209 1.07 -14.33 4.28
CA VAL A 209 1.38 -15.38 5.26
C VAL A 209 2.88 -15.69 5.21
N GLN A 210 3.54 -15.61 6.35
CA GLN A 210 4.97 -15.87 6.45
C GLN A 210 5.20 -17.38 6.54
N ARG A 211 6.14 -17.89 5.74
CA ARG A 211 6.45 -19.34 5.65
C ARG A 211 6.99 -19.92 6.97
N GLY A 212 7.49 -19.07 7.87
CA GLY A 212 7.82 -19.42 9.24
C GLY A 212 9.19 -20.09 9.46
N ASP A 213 9.91 -20.45 8.40
CA ASP A 213 11.28 -20.97 8.47
C ASP A 213 12.18 -20.35 7.38
N PRO A 214 13.10 -19.43 7.73
CA PRO A 214 13.28 -18.86 9.06
C PRO A 214 12.07 -18.00 9.48
N PRO A 215 11.80 -17.86 10.79
CA PRO A 215 10.73 -17.00 11.29
C PRO A 215 11.02 -15.53 10.95
N VAL A 216 10.03 -14.66 11.14
CA VAL A 216 10.24 -13.21 10.99
C VAL A 216 11.40 -12.78 11.91
N PRO A 217 12.45 -12.14 11.37
CA PRO A 217 13.60 -11.72 12.14
C PRO A 217 13.24 -10.86 13.35
N ARG A 218 13.84 -11.17 14.49
CA ARG A 218 13.59 -10.48 15.77
C ARG A 218 13.78 -8.97 15.67
N ALA A 219 14.81 -8.50 14.96
CA ALA A 219 15.08 -7.07 14.80
C ALA A 219 13.91 -6.31 14.11
N ILE A 220 13.19 -6.97 13.20
CA ILE A 220 12.02 -6.39 12.52
C ILE A 220 10.86 -6.26 13.51
N LEU A 221 10.63 -7.29 14.33
CA LEU A 221 9.59 -7.30 15.36
C LEU A 221 9.87 -6.27 16.46
N GLU A 222 11.11 -6.15 16.92
CA GLU A 222 11.52 -5.12 17.90
C GLU A 222 11.30 -3.70 17.35
N GLU A 223 11.62 -3.45 16.09
CA GLU A 223 11.40 -2.14 15.47
C GLU A 223 9.90 -1.84 15.29
N ALA A 224 9.10 -2.84 14.92
CA ALA A 224 7.66 -2.70 14.77
C ALA A 224 7.00 -2.36 16.12
N GLU A 225 7.37 -3.08 17.19
CA GLU A 225 6.93 -2.77 18.56
C GLU A 225 7.33 -1.34 18.97
N ARG A 226 8.60 -0.96 18.75
CA ARG A 226 9.11 0.38 19.07
C ARG A 226 8.34 1.49 18.34
N LEU A 227 7.90 1.23 17.12
CA LEU A 227 7.14 2.16 16.28
C LEU A 227 5.63 2.05 16.48
N ASN A 228 5.16 1.17 17.35
CA ASN A 228 3.75 0.86 17.57
C ASN A 228 3.03 0.49 16.25
N ILE A 229 3.69 -0.39 15.47
CA ILE A 229 3.15 -0.98 14.23
C ILE A 229 2.87 -2.45 14.48
N THR A 230 1.65 -2.89 14.16
CA THR A 230 1.29 -4.30 14.15
C THR A 230 1.66 -4.90 12.80
N ILE A 231 2.42 -6.00 12.80
CA ILE A 231 2.64 -6.80 11.59
C ILE A 231 1.60 -7.91 11.56
N ARG A 232 0.75 -7.92 10.52
CA ARG A 232 -0.37 -8.87 10.39
C ARG A 232 -0.39 -9.47 8.99
N ASP A 233 -0.69 -10.76 8.86
CA ASP A 233 -0.96 -11.36 7.54
C ASP A 233 -2.42 -11.27 7.11
N GLU A 234 -2.70 -11.66 5.86
CA GLU A 234 -4.05 -11.64 5.28
C GLU A 234 -5.04 -12.59 5.97
N ASN A 235 -4.56 -13.53 6.78
CA ASN A 235 -5.40 -14.41 7.61
C ASN A 235 -5.64 -13.83 9.01
N GLY A 236 -5.10 -12.66 9.31
CA GLY A 236 -5.22 -12.00 10.60
C GLY A 236 -4.21 -12.48 11.65
N ARG A 237 -3.23 -13.31 11.29
CA ARG A 237 -2.17 -13.70 12.24
C ARG A 237 -1.26 -12.50 12.49
N ILE A 238 -1.07 -12.19 13.77
CA ILE A 238 -0.12 -11.16 14.21
C ILE A 238 1.24 -11.80 14.45
N TYR A 239 2.31 -11.12 14.03
CA TYR A 239 3.69 -11.51 14.28
C TYR A 239 4.26 -10.62 15.39
N GLU A 240 4.57 -11.24 16.52
CA GLU A 240 5.04 -10.56 17.74
C GLU A 240 6.35 -11.18 18.21
N LEU A 241 7.05 -10.49 19.11
CA LEU A 241 8.22 -11.04 19.76
C LEU A 241 7.85 -12.32 20.55
N PRO A 242 8.64 -13.40 20.44
CA PRO A 242 8.44 -14.55 21.29
C PRO A 242 8.66 -14.17 22.76
N GLU A 243 7.78 -14.66 23.65
CA GLU A 243 7.88 -14.51 25.11
C GLU A 243 9.20 -15.06 25.69
#